data_AF-A0A354AZF7-F1
#
_entry.id   AF-A0A354AZF7-F1
#
_cell.length_a   1.000
_cell.length_b   1.000
_cell.length_c   1.000
_cell.angle_alpha   90.00
_cell.angle_beta   90.00
_cell.angle_gamma   90.00
#
_symmetry.space_group_name_H-M   'P 1'
#
loop_
_entity.id
_entity.type
_entity.pdbx_description
1 polymer ?
#
loop_
_entity_poly.entity_id
_entity_poly.type
_entity_poly.pdbx_seq_one_letter_code
_entity_poly.pdbx_strand_id
1 'polypeptide(L)' 'MTIGIGLLGLGTVGAGVAGILASPGGRHPLVGELELRRVAVRDPQRPRALELPAELLCTDANAVVDDPAVDIVVE' A
#
# COMPACT_ATOMS: atom_id res chain seq x y z
N MET A 1 -16.09 8.04 3.67
CA MET A 1 -15.65 6.68 4.02
C MET A 1 -14.56 6.34 3.03
N THR A 2 -13.36 5.99 3.48
CA THR A 2 -12.25 5.58 2.61
C THR A 2 -12.18 4.05 2.59
N ILE A 3 -11.82 3.47 1.45
CA ILE A 3 -11.57 2.04 1.30
C ILE A 3 -10.10 1.79 1.57
N GLY A 4 -9.79 0.98 2.59
CA GLY A 4 -8.44 0.63 2.98
C GLY A 4 -7.82 -0.41 2.05
N ILE A 5 -6.60 -0.12 1.57
CA ILE A 5 -5.82 -0.97 0.68
C ILE A 5 -4.63 -1.55 1.42
N GLY A 6 -4.50 -2.88 1.35
CA GLY A 6 -3.31 -3.62 1.74
C GLY A 6 -2.52 -4.08 0.52
N LEU A 7 -1.20 -3.91 0.51
CA LEU A 7 -0.32 -4.40 -0.57
C LEU A 7 0.54 -5.56 -0.10
N LEU A 8 0.55 -6.66 -0.86
CA LEU A 8 1.47 -7.79 -0.66
C LEU A 8 2.64 -7.68 -1.62
N GLY A 9 3.47 -6.68 -1.39
CA GLY A 9 4.66 -6.43 -2.20
C GLY A 9 4.85 -4.97 -2.53
N LEU A 10 6.13 -4.59 -2.68
CA LEU A 10 6.53 -3.22 -3.01
C LEU A 10 7.70 -3.24 -4.01
N GLY A 11 7.55 -4.07 -5.05
CA GLY A 11 8.43 -4.08 -6.22
C GLY A 11 8.04 -2.99 -7.22
N THR A 12 8.41 -3.13 -8.49
CA THR A 12 8.10 -2.12 -9.53
C THR A 12 6.61 -1.81 -9.63
N VAL A 13 5.76 -2.85 -9.68
CA VAL A 13 4.30 -2.68 -9.79
C VAL A 13 3.72 -2.13 -8.49
N GLY A 14 4.03 -2.74 -7.35
CA GLY A 14 3.53 -2.29 -6.04
C GLY A 14 3.91 -0.85 -5.71
N ALA A 15 5.13 -0.42 -6.05
CA ALA A 15 5.56 0.97 -5.90
C ALA A 15 4.80 1.93 -6.83
N GLY A 16 4.50 1.49 -8.06
CA GLY A 16 3.63 2.23 -8.98
C GLY A 16 2.23 2.41 -8.39
N VAL A 17 1.63 1.34 -7.85
CA VAL A 17 0.31 1.39 -7.20
C VAL A 17 0.34 2.34 -6.00
N ALA A 18 1.27 2.17 -5.06
CA ALA A 18 1.39 3.04 -3.90
C ALA A 18 1.59 4.52 -4.29
N GLY A 19 2.38 4.80 -5.33
CA GLY A 19 2.56 6.16 -5.86
C GLY A 19 1.29 6.75 -6.49
N ILE A 20 0.47 5.92 -7.15
CA ILE A 20 -0.84 6.31 -7.68
C ILE A 20 -1.78 6.71 -6.54
N LEU A 21 -1.83 5.91 -5.47
CA LEU A 21 -2.68 6.17 -4.31
C LEU A 21 -2.24 7.44 -3.56
N ALA A 22 -0.93 7.70 -3.45
CA ALA A 22 -0.40 8.90 -2.82
C ALA A 22 -0.60 10.19 -3.63
N SER A 23 -0.89 10.07 -4.94
CA SER A 23 -1.08 11.22 -5.84
C SER A 23 -2.32 11.05 -6.72
N PRO A 24 -3.53 11.24 -6.14
CA PRO A 24 -4.80 11.04 -6.85
C PRO A 24 -5.11 12.13 -7.89
N GLY A 25 -4.38 13.26 -7.89
CA GLY A 25 -4.61 14.38 -8.79
C GLY A 25 -4.54 13.98 -10.27
N GLY A 26 -5.52 14.40 -11.07
CA GLY A 26 -5.59 14.08 -12.49
C GLY A 26 -5.96 12.63 -12.81
N ARG A 27 -6.38 11.84 -11.81
CA ARG A 27 -6.81 10.45 -11.96
C ARG A 27 -8.32 10.32 -11.77
N HIS A 28 -8.82 9.09 -11.89
CA HIS A 28 -10.21 8.80 -11.59
C HIS A 28 -10.54 9.19 -10.14
N PRO A 29 -11.68 9.86 -9.85
CA PRO A 29 -12.03 10.35 -8.52
C PRO A 29 -11.96 9.27 -7.42
N LEU A 30 -12.34 8.04 -7.75
CA LEU A 30 -12.28 6.89 -6.83
C LEU A 30 -10.89 6.66 -6.23
N VAL A 31 -9.80 7.04 -6.90
CA VAL A 31 -8.43 6.89 -6.35
C VAL A 31 -8.27 7.73 -5.07
N GLY A 32 -8.94 8.90 -4.98
CA GLY A 32 -8.93 9.73 -3.78
C GLY A 32 -9.80 9.19 -2.63
N GLU A 33 -10.57 8.13 -2.88
CA GLU A 33 -11.35 7.41 -1.86
C GLU A 33 -10.61 6.17 -1.34
N LEU A 34 -9.44 5.84 -1.91
CA LEU A 34 -8.60 4.72 -1.49
C LEU A 34 -7.51 5.21 -0.54
N GLU A 35 -7.20 4.40 0.47
CA GLU A 35 -6.19 4.73 1.47
C GLU A 35 -5.24 3.56 1.67
N LEU A 36 -3.94 3.77 1.50
CA LEU A 36 -2.95 2.73 1.74
C LEU A 36 -2.79 2.51 3.26
N ARG A 37 -3.16 1.33 3.75
CA ARG A 37 -3.16 1.01 5.19
C ARG A 37 -1.96 0.20 5.62
N ARG A 38 -1.53 -0.75 4.80
CA ARG A 38 -0.39 -1.62 5.14
C ARG A 38 0.25 -2.25 3.91
N VAL A 39 1.54 -2.52 3.99
CA VAL A 39 2.33 -3.13 2.93
C VAL A 39 3.23 -4.21 3.51
N ALA A 40 3.10 -5.45 3.03
CA ALA A 40 4.03 -6.52 3.35
C ALA A 40 5.20 -6.53 2.38
N VAL A 41 6.42 -6.54 2.91
CA VAL A 41 7.67 -6.61 2.15
C VAL A 41 8.62 -7.62 2.77
N ARG A 42 9.47 -8.26 1.95
CA ARG A 42 10.45 -9.23 2.47
C ARG A 42 11.53 -8.59 3.33
N ASP A 43 11.98 -7.40 2.95
CA ASP A 43 13.08 -6.69 3.62
C ASP A 43 12.74 -5.18 3.68
N PRO A 44 12.40 -4.63 4.85
CA PRO A 44 12.06 -3.22 4.99
C PRO A 44 13.22 -2.28 4.64
N GLN A 45 14.47 -2.71 4.84
CA GLN A 45 15.68 -1.91 4.65
C GLN A 45 16.17 -1.89 3.20
N ARG A 46 15.63 -2.76 2.33
CA ARG A 46 15.95 -2.74 0.91
C ARG A 46 15.58 -1.37 0.29
N PRO A 47 16.50 -0.68 -0.39
CA PRO A 47 16.20 0.58 -1.07
C PRO A 47 15.09 0.43 -2.11
N ARG A 48 14.19 1.41 -2.19
CA ARG A 48 13.04 1.44 -3.11
C ARG A 48 12.94 2.79 -3.80
N ALA A 49 12.32 2.80 -4.97
CA ALA A 49 12.05 4.04 -5.71
C ALA A 49 10.99 4.93 -5.03
N LEU A 50 10.16 4.36 -4.16
CA LEU A 50 9.15 5.05 -3.38
C LEU A 50 9.41 4.78 -1.89
N GLU A 51 9.59 5.85 -1.12
CA GLU A 51 9.63 5.77 0.33
C GLU A 51 8.22 5.89 0.90
N LEU A 52 7.89 4.99 1.82
CA LEU A 52 6.64 4.99 2.58
C LEU A 52 6.98 5.17 4.06
N PRO A 53 6.07 5.74 4.86
CA PRO A 53 6.20 5.72 6.31
C PRO A 53 6.47 4.30 6.83
N ALA A 54 7.46 4.16 7.72
CA ALA A 54 7.89 2.86 8.22
C ALA A 54 6.76 2.08 8.92
N GLU A 55 5.80 2.79 9.52
CA GLU A 55 4.60 2.24 10.16
C GLU A 55 3.64 1.50 9.21
N LEU A 56 3.68 1.81 7.91
CA LEU A 56 2.90 1.08 6.91
C LEU A 56 3.60 -0.23 6.49
N LEU A 57 4.91 -0.36 6.72
CA LEU A 57 5.68 -1.52 6.29
C LEU A 57 5.68 -2.62 7.35
N CYS A 58 5.44 -3.85 6.93
CA CYS A 58 5.61 -5.04 7.76
C CYS A 58 6.25 -6.16 6.96
N THR A 59 6.74 -7.20 7.63
CA THR A 59 7.32 -8.39 7.00
C THR A 59 6.39 -9.59 6.99
N ASP A 60 5.20 -9.45 7.56
CA ASP A 60 4.20 -10.51 7.66
C ASP A 60 2.99 -10.18 6.77
N ALA A 61 2.75 -11.01 5.76
CA ALA A 61 1.62 -10.85 4.86
C ALA A 61 0.28 -11.03 5.57
N ASN A 62 0.19 -11.91 6.58
CA ASN A 62 -1.05 -12.09 7.33
C ASN A 62 -1.40 -10.83 8.11
N ALA A 63 -0.41 -10.11 8.62
CA ALA A 63 -0.64 -8.83 9.27
C ALA A 63 -1.24 -7.76 8.34
N VAL A 64 -1.19 -7.92 7.02
CA VAL A 64 -1.93 -7.09 6.04
C VAL A 64 -3.36 -7.60 5.85
N VAL A 65 -3.51 -8.92 5.68
CA VAL A 65 -4.81 -9.57 5.43
C VAL A 65 -5.74 -9.46 6.64
N ASP A 66 -5.19 -9.58 7.85
CA ASP A 66 -5.92 -9.57 9.11
C ASP A 66 -6.11 -8.15 9.68
N ASP A 67 -5.56 -7.12 9.02
CA ASP A 67 -5.71 -5.74 9.49
C ASP A 67 -7.17 -5.29 9.28
N PRO A 68 -7.94 -4.98 10.34
CA PRO A 68 -9.34 -4.56 10.19
C PRO A 68 -9.49 -3.21 9.47
N ALA A 69 -8.39 -2.49 9.27
CA ALA A 69 -8.33 -1.31 8.43
C ALA A 69 -8.29 -1.62 6.93
N VAL A 70 -7.94 -2.84 6.51
CA VAL A 70 -7.78 -3.25 5.11
C VAL A 70 -9.08 -3.87 4.60
N ASP A 71 -9.72 -3.19 3.65
CA ASP A 71 -10.92 -3.67 2.97
C ASP A 71 -10.57 -4.52 1.74
N ILE A 72 -9.47 -4.19 1.06
CA ILE A 72 -9.02 -4.85 -0.18
C ILE A 72 -7.52 -5.14 -0.10
N VAL A 73 -7.14 -6.38 -0.40
CA VAL A 73 -5.74 -6.79 -0.56
C VAL A 73 -5.39 -6.86 -2.05
N VAL A 74 -4.23 -6.31 -2.41
CA VAL A 74 -3.64 -6.42 -3.76
C VAL A 74 -2.31 -7.16 -3.65
N GLU A 75 -2.15 -8.19 -4.47
CA GLU A 75 -0.92 -9.00 -4.62
C GLU A 75 -0.28 -8.78 -5.99
#